data_AF-G3J0Q3-F1
#
_entry.id   AF-G3J0Q3-F1
#
_cell.length_a   1.000
_cell.length_b   1.000
_cell.length_c   1.000
_cell.angle_alpha   90.00
_cell.angle_beta   90.00
_cell.angle_gamma   90.00
#
_symmetry.space_group_name_H-M   'P 1'
#
loop_
_entity.id
_entity.type
_entity.pdbx_description
1 polymer ?
#
loop_
_entity_poly.entity_id
_entity_poly.type
_entity_poly.pdbx_seq_one_letter_code
_entity_poly.pdbx_strand_id
1 'polypeptide(L)'
;MLNDFNKISIQKSSFDKDKPIKKAGVNDYKVKDFGPGNYQLTKKDINYIVYGACFLASGGGGSIGLTLLFMDKMINDVDVMYYVNPDNLEANKNISLLAVLGSPAKMLEGFGKTASLNAFLEMDNYLAQSGQEPLGYLIPVEMGAMNALIPFIISAKKGIAVINGDPCGRAVPELSMTLFNINKLSLNPVILTSDTDESGHYQKIIVQVKDAEDAENQARRFAQSHNSTAGLACYPMQGSDLNCSILSSQNQAKFIQWTVGVAWNLGQNMIESRDYHEFLKFLGSFSLASYTLFEGIITNKEERKISGFEAGKITVTNGDETIFIYYKNENLLAWNVTRKCYAAMGPDSINFLARKDAQPFSNTDINSDPEKNPKNIPLETEVGIIGLCAYEKLQNTILVSLFLSNIQETLAAFPEDHVPIPDKYIPLPDLMAYYNG
;
A
#
# COMPACT_ATOMS: atom_id res chain seq x y z
N MET A 1 52.75 -19.07 24.66
CA MET A 1 51.31 -18.88 24.98
C MET A 1 50.76 -17.86 24.01
N LEU A 2 49.53 -18.10 23.56
CA LEU A 2 48.86 -17.59 22.37
C LEU A 2 48.62 -16.06 22.33
N ASN A 3 48.27 -15.59 21.12
CA ASN A 3 47.59 -14.34 20.69
C ASN A 3 48.45 -13.58 19.66
N ASP A 4 48.02 -13.17 18.47
CA ASP A 4 46.69 -12.78 17.99
C ASP A 4 46.51 -13.08 16.49
N PHE A 5 45.35 -13.66 16.16
CA PHE A 5 44.76 -13.60 14.82
C PHE A 5 44.02 -12.26 14.67
N ASN A 6 44.39 -11.46 13.66
CA ASN A 6 43.47 -10.83 12.69
C ASN A 6 44.11 -9.59 12.03
N LYS A 7 44.74 -9.84 10.87
CA LYS A 7 44.79 -8.88 9.76
C LYS A 7 43.46 -8.97 9.01
N ILE A 8 42.82 -7.85 8.70
CA ILE A 8 42.28 -7.47 7.38
C ILE A 8 41.87 -5.99 7.45
N SER A 9 42.41 -5.20 6.53
CA SER A 9 42.20 -3.76 6.35
C SER A 9 40.90 -3.49 5.57
N ILE A 10 40.02 -2.65 6.12
CA ILE A 10 38.85 -2.13 5.39
C ILE A 10 39.24 -0.78 4.76
N GLN A 11 39.23 -0.71 3.42
CA GLN A 11 39.35 0.53 2.66
C GLN A 11 38.13 1.43 2.92
N LYS A 12 38.38 2.70 3.23
CA LYS A 12 37.35 3.75 3.32
C LYS A 12 36.82 4.06 1.92
N SER A 13 35.51 3.89 1.69
CA SER A 13 34.86 4.45 0.51
C SER A 13 34.71 5.96 0.67
N SER A 14 35.31 6.73 -0.24
CA SER A 14 35.21 8.19 -0.31
C SER A 14 33.82 8.61 -0.80
N PHE A 15 33.00 9.13 0.11
CA PHE A 15 31.88 10.00 -0.25
C PHE A 15 32.40 11.42 -0.46
N ASP A 16 32.39 11.84 -1.72
CA ASP A 16 32.75 13.17 -2.18
C ASP A 16 31.59 14.14 -1.87
N LYS A 17 31.82 15.08 -0.94
CA LYS A 17 30.79 16.00 -0.41
C LYS A 17 30.43 17.14 -1.37
N ASP A 18 31.16 17.30 -2.47
CA ASP A 18 31.02 18.45 -3.37
C ASP A 18 30.42 18.10 -4.75
N LYS A 19 29.86 16.89 -4.94
CA LYS A 19 29.01 16.63 -6.10
C LYS A 19 27.66 17.34 -5.91
N PRO A 20 27.21 18.15 -6.89
CA PRO A 20 25.85 18.68 -6.85
C PRO A 20 24.90 17.49 -6.83
N ILE A 21 24.18 17.36 -5.71
CA ILE A 21 23.07 16.43 -5.56
C ILE A 21 22.17 16.68 -6.77
N LYS A 22 21.99 15.66 -7.63
CA LYS A 22 20.95 15.71 -8.66
C LYS A 22 19.67 16.08 -7.94
N LYS A 23 19.10 17.25 -8.25
CA LYS A 23 17.77 17.63 -7.77
C LYS A 23 16.85 16.44 -8.08
N ALA A 24 16.38 15.75 -7.04
CA ALA A 24 15.26 14.84 -7.17
C ALA A 24 14.15 15.61 -7.90
N GLY A 25 13.58 15.01 -8.95
CA GLY A 25 12.49 15.62 -9.70
C GLY A 25 11.33 15.89 -8.75
N VAL A 26 11.27 17.12 -8.26
CA VAL A 26 10.13 17.71 -7.55
C VAL A 26 9.01 17.83 -8.57
N ASN A 27 7.84 17.29 -8.22
CA ASN A 27 6.55 17.49 -8.87
C ASN A 27 6.54 17.22 -10.39
N ASP A 28 6.13 16.01 -10.76
CA ASP A 28 5.53 15.83 -12.07
C ASP A 28 4.31 16.75 -12.18
N TYR A 29 4.32 17.69 -13.12
CA TYR A 29 3.26 18.69 -13.35
C TYR A 29 1.88 18.08 -13.70
N LYS A 30 1.77 16.75 -13.64
CA LYS A 30 0.57 15.93 -13.87
C LYS A 30 -0.01 15.32 -12.60
N VAL A 31 0.62 15.48 -11.44
CA VAL A 31 -0.10 15.28 -10.18
C VAL A 31 -1.14 16.40 -10.10
N LYS A 32 -2.41 16.04 -9.88
CA LYS A 32 -3.44 17.04 -9.70
C LYS A 32 -3.13 17.78 -8.40
N ASP A 33 -2.53 18.96 -8.54
CA ASP A 33 -2.57 19.97 -7.50
C ASP A 33 -4.00 20.53 -7.52
N PHE A 34 -4.80 20.09 -6.55
CA PHE A 34 -6.17 20.57 -6.36
C PHE A 34 -6.23 22.05 -5.89
N GLY A 35 -5.09 22.75 -5.86
CA GLY A 35 -4.95 24.16 -5.49
C GLY A 35 -4.60 24.34 -4.01
N PRO A 36 -4.30 25.58 -3.57
CA PRO A 36 -3.99 25.85 -2.16
C PRO A 36 -5.26 25.75 -1.30
N GLY A 37 -5.32 24.74 -0.41
CA GLY A 37 -6.36 24.64 0.63
C GLY A 37 -6.88 23.21 0.88
N ASN A 38 -7.79 23.08 1.85
CA ASN A 38 -8.58 21.86 2.08
C ASN A 38 -9.59 21.70 0.92
N TYR A 39 -9.26 20.88 -0.09
CA TYR A 39 -10.09 20.69 -1.28
C TYR A 39 -11.27 19.73 -1.01
N GLN A 40 -12.35 19.91 -1.78
CA GLN A 40 -13.58 19.11 -1.72
C GLN A 40 -13.62 18.05 -2.84
N LEU A 41 -13.58 16.77 -2.46
CA LEU A 41 -13.69 15.63 -3.37
C LEU A 41 -15.12 15.09 -3.38
N THR A 42 -15.63 14.80 -4.57
CA THR A 42 -16.93 14.12 -4.76
C THR A 42 -16.79 12.61 -4.65
N LYS A 43 -17.90 11.87 -4.52
CA LYS A 43 -17.90 10.40 -4.63
C LYS A 43 -17.23 9.90 -5.93
N LYS A 44 -17.39 10.64 -7.03
CA LYS A 44 -16.74 10.31 -8.32
C LYS A 44 -15.21 10.44 -8.23
N ASP A 45 -14.71 11.47 -7.54
CA ASP A 45 -13.27 11.61 -7.29
C ASP A 45 -12.71 10.50 -6.42
N ILE A 46 -13.46 10.07 -5.38
CA ILE A 46 -13.06 8.93 -4.55
C ILE A 46 -13.03 7.65 -5.36
N ASN A 47 -13.98 7.44 -6.28
CA ASN A 47 -13.96 6.30 -7.18
C ASN A 47 -12.69 6.28 -8.05
N TYR A 48 -12.25 7.43 -8.56
CA TYR A 48 -10.97 7.51 -9.27
C TYR A 48 -9.78 7.18 -8.36
N ILE A 49 -9.73 7.73 -7.14
CA ILE A 49 -8.67 7.43 -6.17
C ILE A 49 -8.63 5.93 -5.88
N VAL A 50 -9.77 5.30 -5.65
CA VAL A 50 -9.88 3.86 -5.34
C VAL A 50 -9.32 3.00 -6.47
N TYR A 51 -9.64 3.30 -7.72
CA TYR A 51 -9.12 2.57 -8.88
C TYR A 51 -7.60 2.77 -9.03
N GLY A 52 -7.11 4.00 -8.97
CA GLY A 52 -5.67 4.24 -9.09
C GLY A 52 -4.88 3.69 -7.91
N ALA A 53 -5.42 3.74 -6.68
CA ALA A 53 -4.79 3.16 -5.50
C ALA A 53 -4.73 1.64 -5.62
N CYS A 54 -5.75 0.98 -6.18
CA CYS A 54 -5.72 -0.45 -6.50
C CYS A 54 -4.56 -0.79 -7.45
N PHE A 55 -4.38 -0.01 -8.51
CA PHE A 55 -3.28 -0.20 -9.45
C PHE A 55 -1.91 -0.01 -8.79
N LEU A 56 -1.75 0.98 -7.91
CA LEU A 56 -0.48 1.25 -7.23
C LEU A 56 -0.14 0.25 -6.10
N ALA A 57 -1.11 -0.60 -5.72
CA ALA A 57 -1.03 -1.46 -4.55
C ALA A 57 -0.16 -2.71 -4.73
N SER A 58 0.43 -2.95 -5.91
CA SER A 58 1.20 -4.16 -6.17
C SER A 58 0.46 -5.45 -5.79
N GLY A 59 -0.82 -5.55 -6.16
CA GLY A 59 -1.64 -6.74 -5.96
C GLY A 59 -2.28 -6.88 -4.58
N GLY A 60 -2.05 -5.99 -3.61
CA GLY A 60 -2.69 -6.05 -2.29
C GLY A 60 -3.55 -4.83 -1.96
N GLY A 61 -3.56 -4.41 -0.69
CA GLY A 61 -4.24 -3.19 -0.25
C GLY A 61 -5.78 -3.22 -0.28
N GLY A 62 -6.37 -4.42 -0.43
CA GLY A 62 -7.81 -4.69 -0.44
C GLY A 62 -8.42 -4.86 -1.85
N SER A 63 -9.41 -5.76 -1.95
CA SER A 63 -10.18 -6.02 -3.18
C SER A 63 -10.86 -4.76 -3.72
N ILE A 64 -10.75 -4.52 -5.03
CA ILE A 64 -11.43 -3.40 -5.67
C ILE A 64 -12.96 -3.55 -5.58
N GLY A 65 -13.50 -4.75 -5.79
CA GLY A 65 -14.96 -4.93 -5.74
C GLY A 65 -15.53 -4.84 -4.33
N LEU A 66 -14.83 -5.37 -3.32
CA LEU A 66 -15.21 -5.15 -1.91
C LEU A 66 -15.18 -3.66 -1.55
N THR A 67 -14.16 -2.94 -2.02
CA THR A 67 -14.01 -1.51 -1.80
C THR A 67 -15.17 -0.72 -2.40
N LEU A 68 -15.60 -1.03 -3.62
CA LEU A 68 -16.75 -0.38 -4.25
C LEU A 68 -18.05 -0.63 -3.47
N LEU A 69 -18.25 -1.85 -2.94
CA LEU A 69 -19.40 -2.15 -2.06
C LEU A 69 -19.36 -1.34 -0.76
N PHE A 70 -18.17 -1.12 -0.18
CA PHE A 70 -18.00 -0.25 0.98
C PHE A 70 -18.30 1.20 0.63
N MET A 71 -17.79 1.68 -0.50
CA MET A 71 -18.05 3.03 -0.98
C MET A 71 -19.56 3.29 -1.16
N ASP A 72 -20.27 2.35 -1.79
CA ASP A 72 -21.73 2.43 -2.01
C ASP A 72 -22.56 2.29 -0.73
N LYS A 73 -22.03 1.71 0.34
CA LYS A 73 -22.74 1.62 1.62
C LYS A 73 -22.42 2.76 2.58
N MET A 74 -21.18 3.24 2.56
CA MET A 74 -20.64 4.06 3.64
C MET A 74 -20.61 5.55 3.34
N ILE A 75 -20.53 5.92 2.05
CA ILE A 75 -20.45 7.32 1.60
C ILE A 75 -21.46 7.65 0.50
N ASN A 76 -22.53 6.86 0.37
CA ASN A 76 -23.53 7.07 -0.68
C ASN A 76 -24.27 8.40 -0.58
N ASP A 77 -24.60 8.80 0.65
CA ASP A 77 -25.39 9.98 0.93
C ASP A 77 -24.50 11.19 1.27
N VAL A 78 -23.21 11.12 0.90
CA VAL A 78 -22.22 12.17 1.18
C VAL A 78 -21.77 12.82 -0.11
N ASP A 79 -22.02 14.12 -0.20
CA ASP A 79 -21.69 14.92 -1.38
C ASP A 79 -20.19 15.30 -1.44
N VAL A 80 -19.56 15.48 -0.27
CA VAL A 80 -18.22 16.08 -0.15
C VAL A 80 -17.37 15.38 0.89
N MET A 81 -16.13 15.08 0.51
CA MET A 81 -15.02 14.71 1.39
C MET A 81 -13.87 15.70 1.26
N TYR A 82 -12.98 15.73 2.23
CA TYR A 82 -11.92 16.74 2.30
C TYR A 82 -10.55 16.13 2.13
N TYR A 83 -9.65 16.92 1.57
CA TYR A 83 -8.29 16.51 1.26
C TYR A 83 -7.31 17.68 1.40
N VAL A 84 -6.06 17.40 1.77
CA VAL A 84 -5.02 18.42 1.96
C VAL A 84 -3.71 18.00 1.28
N ASN A 85 -3.10 18.92 0.55
CA ASN A 85 -1.79 18.70 -0.06
C ASN A 85 -0.65 18.81 0.97
N PRO A 86 0.51 18.17 0.73
CA PRO A 86 1.64 18.19 1.66
C PRO A 86 2.17 19.60 1.94
N ASP A 87 2.06 20.49 0.95
CA ASP A 87 2.47 21.89 1.03
C ASP A 87 1.47 22.77 1.80
N ASN A 88 0.33 22.21 2.23
CA ASN A 88 -0.71 22.92 2.99
C ASN A 88 -0.90 22.34 4.40
N LEU A 89 0.00 21.45 4.84
CA LEU A 89 -0.08 20.84 6.16
C LEU A 89 0.27 21.85 7.26
N GLU A 90 -0.60 21.94 8.27
CA GLU A 90 -0.35 22.71 9.48
C GLU A 90 0.48 21.89 10.48
N ALA A 91 1.55 22.49 11.02
CA ALA A 91 2.53 21.81 11.86
C ALA A 91 1.95 21.22 13.15
N ASN A 92 0.95 21.87 13.75
CA ASN A 92 0.38 21.53 15.05
C ASN A 92 -0.90 20.69 14.98
N LYS A 93 -1.38 20.33 13.78
CA LYS A 93 -2.57 19.49 13.64
C LYS A 93 -2.24 18.03 13.90
N ASN A 94 -3.05 17.40 14.75
CA ASN A 94 -2.92 15.99 15.07
C ASN A 94 -3.34 15.11 13.89
N ILE A 95 -2.58 14.04 13.70
CA ILE A 95 -2.72 13.03 12.65
C ILE A 95 -2.70 11.66 13.36
N SER A 96 -3.45 10.71 12.82
CA SER A 96 -3.30 9.30 13.19
C SER A 96 -3.46 8.44 11.94
N LEU A 97 -2.74 7.32 11.92
CA LEU A 97 -2.91 6.28 10.92
C LEU A 97 -4.08 5.40 11.34
N LEU A 98 -5.07 5.28 10.44
CA LEU A 98 -6.26 4.46 10.65
C LEU A 98 -6.36 3.37 9.59
N ALA A 99 -6.73 2.18 10.03
CA ALA A 99 -6.91 1.05 9.14
C ALA A 99 -8.09 0.16 9.59
N VAL A 100 -8.52 -0.71 8.69
CA VAL A 100 -9.29 -1.91 9.03
C VAL A 100 -8.42 -3.11 8.65
N LEU A 101 -8.32 -4.07 9.54
CA LEU A 101 -7.75 -5.38 9.22
C LEU A 101 -8.81 -6.46 9.42
N GLY A 102 -8.68 -7.54 8.68
CA GLY A 102 -9.58 -8.67 8.85
C GLY A 102 -9.64 -9.57 7.63
N SER A 103 -10.47 -10.60 7.73
CA SER A 103 -10.73 -11.53 6.64
C SER A 103 -11.57 -10.84 5.55
N PRO A 104 -11.13 -10.82 4.27
CA PRO A 104 -11.94 -10.34 3.16
C PRO A 104 -13.31 -11.02 3.08
N ALA A 105 -13.40 -12.31 3.41
CA ALA A 105 -14.65 -13.06 3.43
C ALA A 105 -15.65 -12.49 4.45
N LYS A 106 -15.18 -12.12 5.66
CA LYS A 106 -16.02 -11.49 6.69
C LYS A 106 -16.41 -10.06 6.33
N MET A 107 -15.53 -9.32 5.66
CA MET A 107 -15.89 -8.00 5.16
C MET A 107 -16.98 -8.07 4.08
N LEU A 108 -16.98 -9.10 3.23
CA LEU A 108 -18.06 -9.36 2.25
C LEU A 108 -19.39 -9.72 2.92
N GLU A 109 -19.37 -10.43 4.06
CA GLU A 109 -20.56 -10.66 4.89
C GLU A 109 -21.09 -9.37 5.55
N GLY A 110 -20.30 -8.29 5.52
CA GLY A 110 -20.70 -6.97 5.97
C GLY A 110 -20.16 -6.57 7.34
N PHE A 111 -19.15 -7.28 7.85
CA PHE A 111 -18.36 -6.90 9.02
C PHE A 111 -17.23 -5.91 8.66
N GLY A 112 -16.63 -5.27 9.65
CA GLY A 112 -15.57 -4.27 9.52
C GLY A 112 -16.04 -2.88 9.07
N LYS A 113 -17.35 -2.62 9.02
CA LYS A 113 -17.89 -1.35 8.49
C LYS A 113 -17.68 -0.17 9.42
N THR A 114 -17.85 -0.37 10.72
CA THR A 114 -17.78 0.73 11.71
C THR A 114 -16.50 0.68 12.51
N ALA A 115 -15.76 -0.44 12.48
CA ALA A 115 -14.56 -0.63 13.26
C ALA A 115 -13.53 0.51 13.10
N SER A 116 -13.16 0.92 11.87
CA SER A 116 -12.20 2.05 11.72
C SER A 116 -12.75 3.40 12.18
N LEU A 117 -14.07 3.63 12.07
CA LEU A 117 -14.69 4.83 12.62
C LEU A 117 -14.67 4.81 14.16
N ASN A 118 -14.89 3.64 14.77
CA ASN A 118 -14.77 3.47 16.22
C ASN A 118 -13.32 3.72 16.66
N ALA A 119 -12.33 3.21 15.93
CA ALA A 119 -10.91 3.47 16.21
C ALA A 119 -10.56 4.96 16.13
N PHE A 120 -11.10 5.68 15.14
CA PHE A 120 -11.01 7.14 15.06
C PHE A 120 -11.56 7.83 16.31
N LEU A 121 -12.80 7.50 16.70
CA LEU A 121 -13.46 8.10 17.86
C LEU A 121 -12.66 7.86 19.15
N GLU A 122 -12.08 6.67 19.30
CA GLU A 122 -11.28 6.33 20.46
C GLU A 122 -9.91 7.00 20.47
N MET A 123 -9.30 7.25 19.30
CA MET A 123 -8.10 8.07 19.21
C MET A 123 -8.39 9.53 19.59
N ASP A 124 -9.48 10.11 19.09
CA ASP A 124 -9.92 11.46 19.49
C ASP A 124 -10.15 11.55 21.01
N ASN A 125 -10.83 10.56 21.58
CA ASN A 125 -11.05 10.49 23.03
C ASN A 125 -9.72 10.40 23.81
N TYR A 126 -8.76 9.61 23.33
CA TYR A 126 -7.44 9.48 23.93
C TYR A 126 -6.65 10.79 23.89
N LEU A 127 -6.68 11.51 22.76
CA LEU A 127 -6.04 12.82 22.61
C LEU A 127 -6.67 13.85 23.56
N ALA A 128 -8.00 13.89 23.64
CA ALA A 128 -8.72 14.80 24.53
C ALA A 128 -8.41 14.54 26.01
N GLN A 129 -8.35 13.27 26.43
CA GLN A 129 -7.95 12.89 27.80
C GLN A 129 -6.49 13.27 28.12
N SER A 130 -5.65 13.36 27.09
CA SER A 130 -4.26 13.80 27.19
C SER A 130 -4.10 15.32 27.07
N GLY A 131 -5.20 16.09 27.00
CA GLY A 131 -5.18 17.54 26.87
C GLY A 131 -4.75 18.06 25.50
N GLN A 132 -4.84 17.23 24.46
CA GLN A 132 -4.50 17.59 23.08
C GLN A 132 -5.76 17.91 22.26
N GLU A 133 -5.58 18.66 21.17
CA GLU A 133 -6.61 18.90 20.17
C GLU A 133 -7.05 17.59 19.49
N PRO A 134 -8.28 17.51 18.95
CA PRO A 134 -8.73 16.35 18.19
C PRO A 134 -7.90 16.15 16.90
N LEU A 135 -8.08 15.00 16.25
CA LEU A 135 -7.47 14.73 14.95
C LEU A 135 -7.89 15.80 13.92
N GLY A 136 -6.90 16.49 13.37
CA GLY A 136 -7.08 17.51 12.34
C GLY A 136 -6.90 16.98 10.92
N TYR A 137 -6.21 15.84 10.77
CA TYR A 137 -5.93 15.20 9.49
C TYR A 137 -5.96 13.67 9.60
N LEU A 138 -6.26 13.01 8.48
CA LEU A 138 -6.18 11.57 8.30
C LEU A 138 -5.14 11.25 7.23
N ILE A 139 -4.53 10.06 7.28
CA ILE A 139 -3.62 9.62 6.21
C ILE A 139 -3.92 8.16 5.86
N PRO A 140 -3.97 7.78 4.56
CA PRO A 140 -3.94 6.38 4.15
C PRO A 140 -2.77 5.64 4.78
N VAL A 141 -3.03 4.42 5.25
CA VAL A 141 -1.98 3.53 5.76
C VAL A 141 -1.00 3.13 4.66
N GLU A 142 -1.48 3.03 3.43
CA GLU A 142 -0.71 2.75 2.22
C GLU A 142 -1.58 2.96 0.96
N MET A 143 -0.99 2.88 -0.23
CA MET A 143 -1.76 2.79 -1.48
C MET A 143 -2.39 1.41 -1.65
N GLY A 144 -3.71 1.37 -1.57
CA GLY A 144 -4.56 0.19 -1.71
C GLY A 144 -6.00 0.63 -1.88
N ALA A 145 -6.84 -0.15 -2.58
CA ALA A 145 -8.23 0.24 -2.82
C ALA A 145 -8.96 0.54 -1.50
N MET A 146 -8.95 -0.42 -0.57
CA MET A 146 -9.59 -0.27 0.74
C MET A 146 -8.79 0.67 1.64
N ASN A 147 -7.47 0.51 1.64
CA ASN A 147 -6.57 1.28 2.53
C ASN A 147 -6.57 2.79 2.24
N ALA A 148 -6.79 3.19 0.98
CA ALA A 148 -7.03 4.58 0.61
C ALA A 148 -8.47 5.04 0.93
N LEU A 149 -9.48 4.16 0.81
CA LEU A 149 -10.88 4.51 1.04
C LEU A 149 -11.20 4.78 2.52
N ILE A 150 -10.62 4.03 3.47
CA ILE A 150 -10.98 4.13 4.90
C ILE A 150 -10.88 5.57 5.45
N PRO A 151 -9.77 6.32 5.25
CA PRO A 151 -9.71 7.73 5.63
C PRO A 151 -10.82 8.59 5.01
N PHE A 152 -11.21 8.33 3.76
CA PHE A 152 -12.29 9.08 3.11
C PHE A 152 -13.68 8.75 3.66
N ILE A 153 -13.93 7.50 4.09
CA ILE A 153 -15.16 7.15 4.82
C ILE A 153 -15.27 7.96 6.12
N ILE A 154 -14.16 8.16 6.82
CA ILE A 154 -14.12 8.93 8.06
C ILE A 154 -14.24 10.43 7.75
N SER A 155 -13.55 10.91 6.72
CA SER A 155 -13.67 12.27 6.19
C SER A 155 -15.13 12.62 5.88
N ALA A 156 -15.83 11.73 5.19
CA ALA A 156 -17.24 11.86 4.83
C ALA A 156 -18.16 12.04 6.06
N LYS A 157 -17.82 11.42 7.20
CA LYS A 157 -18.63 11.44 8.43
C LYS A 157 -18.21 12.53 9.41
N LYS A 158 -16.96 13.01 9.34
CA LYS A 158 -16.36 13.89 10.36
C LYS A 158 -15.86 15.23 9.82
N GLY A 159 -15.82 15.41 8.49
CA GLY A 159 -15.34 16.64 7.86
C GLY A 159 -13.82 16.84 7.97
N ILE A 160 -13.06 15.77 8.21
CA ILE A 160 -11.60 15.83 8.42
C ILE A 160 -10.89 15.59 7.09
N ALA A 161 -9.85 16.37 6.80
CA ALA A 161 -9.12 16.27 5.54
C ALA A 161 -8.17 15.06 5.53
N VAL A 162 -8.13 14.37 4.38
CA VAL A 162 -7.17 13.28 4.11
C VAL A 162 -5.91 13.85 3.46
N ILE A 163 -4.75 13.52 4.01
CA ILE A 163 -3.44 13.94 3.50
C ILE A 163 -3.18 13.27 2.15
N ASN A 164 -2.68 14.06 1.21
CA ASN A 164 -2.17 13.60 -0.05
C ASN A 164 -0.81 12.91 0.08
N GLY A 165 -0.84 11.68 0.52
CA GLY A 165 0.35 10.88 0.70
C GLY A 165 0.07 9.69 1.57
N ASP A 166 1.06 8.83 1.69
CA ASP A 166 1.00 7.66 2.54
C ASP A 166 2.43 7.24 2.90
N PRO A 167 2.63 6.39 3.92
CA PRO A 167 3.96 6.03 4.38
C PRO A 167 4.66 4.98 3.49
N CYS A 168 4.09 4.54 2.37
CA CYS A 168 4.60 3.43 1.58
C CYS A 168 4.74 3.74 0.08
N GLY A 169 3.75 4.37 -0.57
CA GLY A 169 3.66 4.57 -2.02
C GLY A 169 3.22 3.33 -2.80
N ARG A 170 3.05 2.19 -2.12
CA ARG A 170 2.46 0.91 -2.55
C ARG A 170 1.88 0.22 -1.31
N ALA A 171 1.13 -0.87 -1.46
CA ALA A 171 0.81 -1.72 -0.32
C ALA A 171 2.02 -2.57 0.12
N VAL A 172 2.14 -2.86 1.41
CA VAL A 172 3.21 -3.68 1.99
C VAL A 172 2.66 -4.77 2.92
N PRO A 173 3.32 -5.95 3.00
CA PRO A 173 2.82 -7.08 3.80
C PRO A 173 2.67 -6.80 5.30
N GLU A 174 3.51 -5.93 5.84
CA GLU A 174 3.69 -5.72 7.28
C GLU A 174 3.88 -4.24 7.63
N LEU A 175 3.28 -3.79 8.72
CA LEU A 175 3.38 -2.43 9.27
C LEU A 175 4.83 -2.01 9.55
N SER A 176 5.70 -2.99 9.82
CA SER A 176 7.14 -2.82 10.01
C SER A 176 7.85 -2.20 8.79
N MET A 177 7.24 -2.32 7.60
CA MET A 177 7.76 -1.85 6.32
C MET A 177 7.32 -0.42 5.97
N THR A 178 6.56 0.24 6.83
CA THR A 178 6.16 1.64 6.61
C THR A 178 7.32 2.61 6.83
N LEU A 179 7.31 3.74 6.11
CA LEU A 179 8.25 4.84 6.38
C LEU A 179 8.10 5.38 7.80
N PHE A 180 6.91 5.33 8.38
CA PHE A 180 6.69 5.73 9.78
C PHE A 180 7.50 4.87 10.74
N ASN A 181 7.52 3.55 10.54
CA ASN A 181 8.28 2.62 11.38
C ASN A 181 9.79 2.85 11.24
N ILE A 182 10.34 2.87 10.01
CA ILE A 182 11.80 3.01 9.84
C ILE A 182 12.32 4.38 10.27
N ASN A 183 11.48 5.41 10.20
CA ASN A 183 11.79 6.76 10.70
C ASN A 183 11.48 6.93 12.20
N LYS A 184 11.12 5.84 12.90
CA LYS A 184 10.93 5.78 14.36
C LYS A 184 9.88 6.78 14.87
N LEU A 185 8.81 7.00 14.10
CA LEU A 185 7.65 7.73 14.63
C LEU A 185 7.02 6.94 15.78
N SER A 186 6.48 7.66 16.76
CA SER A 186 5.86 7.03 17.93
C SER A 186 4.65 6.22 17.48
N LEU A 187 4.72 4.90 17.62
CA LEU A 187 3.63 3.99 17.27
C LEU A 187 2.45 4.08 18.26
N ASN A 188 2.73 4.40 19.51
CA ASN A 188 1.79 4.24 20.62
C ASN A 188 0.92 5.50 20.91
N PRO A 189 -0.30 5.29 21.45
CA PRO A 189 -0.90 3.99 21.73
C PRO A 189 -1.40 3.31 20.46
N VAL A 190 -1.59 2.00 20.55
CA VAL A 190 -2.35 1.22 19.57
C VAL A 190 -3.75 1.00 20.11
N ILE A 191 -4.75 1.45 19.36
CA ILE A 191 -6.17 1.32 19.70
C ILE A 191 -6.82 0.36 18.72
N LEU A 192 -7.50 -0.65 19.27
CA LEU A 192 -8.20 -1.67 18.51
C LEU A 192 -9.67 -1.65 18.88
N THR A 193 -10.55 -1.70 17.87
CA THR A 193 -12.00 -1.64 18.07
C THR A 193 -12.73 -2.65 17.20
N SER A 194 -13.86 -3.14 17.69
CA SER A 194 -14.77 -3.98 16.92
C SER A 194 -15.76 -3.13 16.12
N ASP A 195 -16.53 -3.80 15.26
CA ASP A 195 -17.78 -3.22 14.76
C ASP A 195 -18.75 -2.91 15.91
N THR A 196 -19.65 -1.99 15.62
CA THR A 196 -20.77 -1.61 16.47
C THR A 196 -21.89 -2.62 16.29
N ASP A 197 -22.33 -3.23 17.39
CA ASP A 197 -23.43 -4.17 17.41
C ASP A 197 -24.79 -3.47 17.25
N GLU A 198 -25.86 -4.27 17.15
CA GLU A 198 -27.23 -3.79 16.99
C GLU A 198 -27.72 -2.94 18.19
N SER A 199 -27.10 -3.10 19.36
CA SER A 199 -27.40 -2.32 20.55
C SER A 199 -26.66 -0.98 20.60
N GLY A 200 -25.80 -0.70 19.62
CA GLY A 200 -25.00 0.52 19.55
C GLY A 200 -23.68 0.45 20.33
N HIS A 201 -23.29 -0.73 20.82
CA HIS A 201 -22.05 -0.91 21.57
C HIS A 201 -20.94 -1.49 20.68
N TYR A 202 -19.69 -1.16 20.99
CA TYR A 202 -18.51 -1.80 20.39
C TYR A 202 -17.47 -2.09 21.47
N GLN A 203 -16.64 -3.10 21.24
CA GLN A 203 -15.51 -3.43 22.10
C GLN A 203 -14.29 -2.61 21.68
N LYS A 204 -13.47 -2.23 22.66
CA LYS A 204 -12.22 -1.51 22.43
C LYS A 204 -11.12 -1.94 23.39
N ILE A 205 -9.87 -1.92 22.93
CA ILE A 205 -8.68 -2.01 23.77
C ILE A 205 -7.68 -0.92 23.37
N ILE A 206 -6.99 -0.37 24.36
CA ILE A 206 -5.88 0.56 24.18
C ILE A 206 -4.64 -0.13 24.75
N VAL A 207 -3.65 -0.38 23.90
CA VAL A 207 -2.45 -1.14 24.28
C VAL A 207 -1.19 -0.34 23.97
N GLN A 208 -0.19 -0.53 24.82
CA GLN A 208 1.17 -0.05 24.60
C GLN A 208 1.96 -1.24 24.07
N VAL A 209 2.44 -1.13 22.83
CA VAL A 209 3.14 -2.20 22.13
C VAL A 209 4.63 -1.89 22.02
N LYS A 210 5.46 -2.93 21.91
CA LYS A 210 6.92 -2.77 21.79
C LYS A 210 7.35 -2.27 20.42
N ASP A 211 6.70 -2.72 19.35
CA ASP A 211 7.08 -2.51 17.96
C ASP A 211 5.88 -2.76 17.03
N ALA A 212 6.07 -2.49 15.73
CA ALA A 212 5.03 -2.66 14.72
C ALA A 212 4.55 -4.12 14.58
N GLU A 213 5.45 -5.10 14.77
CA GLU A 213 5.11 -6.52 14.73
C GLU A 213 4.18 -6.91 15.89
N ASP A 214 4.44 -6.41 17.11
CA ASP A 214 3.52 -6.59 18.24
C ASP A 214 2.17 -5.91 17.98
N ALA A 215 2.15 -4.71 17.41
CA ALA A 215 0.89 -4.05 17.02
C ALA A 215 0.03 -4.93 16.12
N GLU A 216 0.61 -5.49 15.05
CA GLU A 216 -0.10 -6.38 14.13
C GLU A 216 -0.54 -7.67 14.80
N ASN A 217 0.30 -8.25 15.66
CA ASN A 217 -0.05 -9.44 16.41
C ASN A 217 -1.22 -9.20 17.39
N GLN A 218 -1.23 -8.08 18.11
CA GLN A 218 -2.35 -7.69 18.97
C GLN A 218 -3.62 -7.47 18.12
N ALA A 219 -3.49 -6.78 16.99
CA ALA A 219 -4.61 -6.52 16.09
C ALA A 219 -5.23 -7.81 15.55
N ARG A 220 -4.40 -8.76 15.08
CA ARG A 220 -4.86 -10.06 14.58
C ARG A 220 -5.55 -10.88 15.68
N ARG A 221 -5.00 -10.90 16.90
CA ARG A 221 -5.62 -11.57 18.06
C ARG A 221 -6.97 -10.95 18.42
N PHE A 222 -7.05 -9.62 18.43
CA PHE A 222 -8.31 -8.92 18.68
C PHE A 222 -9.34 -9.23 17.59
N ALA A 223 -8.96 -9.21 16.32
CA ALA A 223 -9.85 -9.54 15.22
C ALA A 223 -10.45 -10.95 15.34
N GLN A 224 -9.66 -11.95 15.76
CA GLN A 224 -10.12 -13.35 15.92
C GLN A 224 -11.34 -13.48 16.84
N SER A 225 -11.45 -12.67 17.89
CA SER A 225 -12.59 -12.68 18.80
C SER A 225 -13.73 -11.74 18.39
N HIS A 226 -13.57 -10.95 17.31
CA HIS A 226 -14.52 -9.92 16.87
C HIS A 226 -14.83 -10.06 15.38
N ASN A 227 -15.43 -11.21 15.01
CA ASN A 227 -15.84 -11.53 13.64
C ASN A 227 -14.71 -11.46 12.60
N SER A 228 -13.48 -11.75 13.02
CA SER A 228 -12.28 -11.68 12.17
C SER A 228 -12.05 -10.30 11.55
N THR A 229 -12.48 -9.24 12.23
CA THR A 229 -12.26 -7.84 11.81
C THR A 229 -11.86 -6.96 12.99
N ALA A 230 -11.03 -5.96 12.75
CA ALA A 230 -10.66 -4.97 13.74
C ALA A 230 -10.35 -3.62 13.08
N GLY A 231 -10.83 -2.54 13.69
CA GLY A 231 -10.38 -1.19 13.41
C GLY A 231 -9.10 -0.94 14.18
N LEU A 232 -8.13 -0.28 13.55
CA LEU A 232 -6.84 0.08 14.14
C LEU A 232 -6.65 1.59 14.06
N ALA A 233 -6.28 2.20 15.18
CA ALA A 233 -5.69 3.53 15.21
C ALA A 233 -4.33 3.47 15.90
N CYS A 234 -3.31 4.03 15.26
CA CYS A 234 -1.96 4.10 15.81
C CYS A 234 -1.21 5.30 15.22
N TYR A 235 0.06 5.43 15.60
CA TYR A 235 0.91 6.54 15.18
C TYR A 235 0.26 7.93 15.39
N PRO A 236 -0.19 8.29 16.60
CA PRO A 236 -0.56 9.67 16.85
C PRO A 236 0.67 10.56 16.65
N MET A 237 0.52 11.58 15.82
CA MET A 237 1.61 12.51 15.50
C MET A 237 1.05 13.89 15.17
N GLN A 238 1.91 14.89 15.09
CA GLN A 238 1.56 16.22 14.59
C GLN A 238 2.09 16.41 13.17
N GLY A 239 1.55 17.37 12.43
CA GLY A 239 2.03 17.73 11.09
C GLY A 239 3.55 17.93 11.01
N SER A 240 4.15 18.54 12.04
CA SER A 240 5.60 18.73 12.16
C SER A 240 6.40 17.42 12.12
N ASP A 241 5.83 16.32 12.59
CA ASP A 241 6.50 15.02 12.62
C ASP A 241 6.72 14.45 11.23
N LEU A 242 5.85 14.77 10.26
CA LEU A 242 5.94 14.31 8.87
C LEU A 242 7.12 14.94 8.10
N ASN A 243 7.60 16.11 8.53
CA ASN A 243 8.83 16.73 8.04
C ASN A 243 8.84 17.01 6.51
N CYS A 244 7.69 17.37 5.91
CA CYS A 244 7.57 17.73 4.49
C CYS A 244 8.24 19.07 4.14
N SER A 245 8.38 19.39 2.86
CA SER A 245 9.24 20.49 2.37
C SER A 245 8.85 21.88 2.89
N ILE A 246 7.56 22.13 3.15
CA ILE A 246 7.11 23.38 3.77
C ILE A 246 7.37 23.42 5.29
N LEU A 247 7.59 22.26 5.90
CA LEU A 247 7.92 22.08 7.32
C LEU A 247 9.43 21.89 7.57
N SER A 248 10.23 21.71 6.50
CA SER A 248 11.69 21.50 6.58
C SER A 248 12.43 21.74 5.25
N SER A 249 13.53 22.49 5.33
CA SER A 249 14.35 22.91 4.18
C SER A 249 15.21 21.81 3.53
N GLN A 250 15.18 20.57 4.06
CA GLN A 250 16.10 19.49 3.67
C GLN A 250 15.42 18.27 3.00
N ASN A 251 14.14 18.36 2.62
CA ASN A 251 13.36 17.26 2.00
C ASN A 251 13.44 15.92 2.77
N GLN A 252 13.33 15.99 4.10
CA GLN A 252 13.41 14.86 5.02
C GLN A 252 12.01 14.26 5.35
N ALA A 253 11.09 14.33 4.38
CA ALA A 253 9.72 13.86 4.58
C ALA A 253 9.69 12.38 4.95
N LYS A 254 8.98 12.04 6.02
CA LYS A 254 8.87 10.67 6.55
C LYS A 254 7.72 9.87 5.92
N PHE A 255 7.24 10.30 4.75
CA PHE A 255 6.18 9.66 3.96
C PHE A 255 6.40 9.93 2.46
N ILE A 256 5.68 9.19 1.61
CA ILE A 256 5.61 9.46 0.19
C ILE A 256 4.49 10.48 -0.04
N GLN A 257 4.88 11.63 -0.56
CA GLN A 257 3.96 12.71 -0.89
C GLN A 257 3.26 12.46 -2.22
N TRP A 258 2.07 13.03 -2.40
CA TRP A 258 1.35 13.10 -3.66
C TRP A 258 0.71 11.80 -4.17
N THR A 259 0.72 10.73 -3.40
CA THR A 259 0.27 9.40 -3.85
C THR A 259 -1.23 9.32 -4.11
N VAL A 260 -2.05 10.01 -3.31
CA VAL A 260 -3.50 10.11 -3.54
C VAL A 260 -3.81 10.89 -4.83
N GLY A 261 -3.07 11.97 -5.09
CA GLY A 261 -3.18 12.73 -6.34
C GLY A 261 -2.74 11.93 -7.58
N VAL A 262 -1.69 11.11 -7.45
CA VAL A 262 -1.29 10.15 -8.52
C VAL A 262 -2.39 9.11 -8.74
N ALA A 263 -2.91 8.51 -7.67
CA ALA A 263 -4.02 7.55 -7.73
C ALA A 263 -5.25 8.15 -8.44
N TRP A 264 -5.63 9.38 -8.12
CA TRP A 264 -6.74 10.06 -8.79
C TRP A 264 -6.53 10.16 -10.31
N ASN A 265 -5.35 10.59 -10.77
CA ASN A 265 -5.09 10.75 -12.20
C ASN A 265 -5.09 9.41 -12.93
N LEU A 266 -4.43 8.39 -12.37
CA LEU A 266 -4.38 7.06 -12.96
C LEU A 266 -5.77 6.44 -13.03
N GLY A 267 -6.54 6.50 -11.94
CA GLY A 267 -7.89 5.94 -11.90
C GLY A 267 -8.90 6.71 -12.76
N GLN A 268 -8.77 8.03 -12.90
CA GLN A 268 -9.56 8.79 -13.87
C GLN A 268 -9.34 8.28 -15.28
N ASN A 269 -8.07 8.17 -15.71
CA ASN A 269 -7.77 7.69 -17.05
C ASN A 269 -8.27 6.26 -17.28
N MET A 270 -8.09 5.33 -16.33
CA MET A 270 -8.63 3.97 -16.43
C MET A 270 -10.16 3.97 -16.59
N ILE A 271 -10.88 4.72 -15.76
CA ILE A 271 -12.35 4.70 -15.74
C ILE A 271 -12.96 5.34 -17.00
N GLU A 272 -12.35 6.43 -17.48
CA GLU A 272 -12.88 7.21 -18.61
C GLU A 272 -12.44 6.65 -19.96
N SER A 273 -11.20 6.18 -20.10
CA SER A 273 -10.74 5.56 -21.36
C SER A 273 -11.22 4.12 -21.50
N ARG A 274 -11.16 3.33 -20.41
CA ARG A 274 -11.39 1.88 -20.40
C ARG A 274 -10.58 1.15 -21.48
N ASP A 275 -9.38 1.64 -21.77
CA ASP A 275 -8.52 1.11 -22.82
C ASP A 275 -7.14 0.82 -22.24
N TYR A 276 -6.72 -0.44 -22.36
CA TYR A 276 -5.46 -0.92 -21.81
C TYR A 276 -4.24 -0.19 -22.42
N HIS A 277 -4.21 -0.01 -23.75
CA HIS A 277 -3.07 0.61 -24.43
C HIS A 277 -3.04 2.12 -24.22
N GLU A 278 -4.20 2.77 -24.19
CA GLU A 278 -4.31 4.19 -23.84
C GLU A 278 -3.82 4.43 -22.42
N PHE A 279 -4.22 3.58 -21.47
CA PHE A 279 -3.75 3.66 -20.09
C PHE A 279 -2.24 3.48 -20.00
N LEU A 280 -1.64 2.48 -20.66
CA LEU A 280 -0.18 2.31 -20.64
C LEU A 280 0.56 3.51 -21.24
N LYS A 281 0.03 4.11 -22.30
CA LYS A 281 0.59 5.34 -22.89
C LYS A 281 0.48 6.52 -21.92
N PHE A 282 -0.64 6.64 -21.20
CA PHE A 282 -0.84 7.65 -20.19
C PHE A 282 0.11 7.46 -18.99
N LEU A 283 0.26 6.22 -18.51
CA LEU A 283 1.17 5.83 -17.44
C LEU A 283 2.62 6.16 -17.78
N GLY A 284 3.07 5.83 -18.99
CA GLY A 284 4.43 6.15 -19.46
C GLY A 284 4.71 7.66 -19.59
N SER A 285 3.71 8.50 -19.39
CA SER A 285 3.83 9.95 -19.38
C SER A 285 4.15 10.53 -17.99
N PHE A 286 4.18 9.70 -16.95
CA PHE A 286 4.59 10.05 -15.59
C PHE A 286 6.11 9.87 -15.41
N SER A 287 6.66 10.55 -14.41
CA SER A 287 8.07 10.45 -14.01
C SER A 287 8.39 9.14 -13.28
N LEU A 288 7.35 8.44 -12.80
CA LEU A 288 7.47 7.10 -12.23
C LEU A 288 7.69 6.10 -13.35
N ALA A 289 8.91 5.59 -13.49
CA ALA A 289 9.25 4.66 -14.56
C ALA A 289 8.45 3.35 -14.44
N SER A 290 7.80 2.97 -15.53
CA SER A 290 6.92 1.81 -15.64
C SER A 290 7.33 0.91 -16.81
N TYR A 291 7.13 -0.40 -16.65
CA TYR A 291 7.45 -1.39 -17.68
C TYR A 291 6.33 -2.43 -17.80
N THR A 292 5.96 -2.81 -19.02
CA THR A 292 5.16 -4.02 -19.24
C THR A 292 6.07 -5.23 -19.08
N LEU A 293 5.90 -5.98 -17.99
CA LEU A 293 6.73 -7.15 -17.67
C LEU A 293 6.31 -8.39 -18.46
N PHE A 294 5.00 -8.55 -18.62
CA PHE A 294 4.40 -9.70 -19.27
C PHE A 294 2.94 -9.42 -19.66
N GLU A 295 2.49 -9.97 -20.78
CA GLU A 295 1.07 -10.01 -21.16
C GLU A 295 0.70 -11.47 -21.44
N GLY A 296 -0.42 -11.94 -20.88
CA GLY A 296 -0.85 -13.32 -21.02
C GLY A 296 -2.19 -13.58 -20.34
N ILE A 297 -2.46 -14.84 -20.04
CA ILE A 297 -3.70 -15.34 -19.45
C ILE A 297 -3.41 -15.91 -18.07
N ILE A 298 -4.24 -15.57 -17.08
CA ILE A 298 -4.15 -16.16 -15.73
C ILE A 298 -4.70 -17.59 -15.77
N THR A 299 -3.84 -18.58 -15.58
CA THR A 299 -4.24 -20.00 -15.65
C THR A 299 -4.35 -20.66 -14.29
N ASN A 300 -3.68 -20.12 -13.26
CA ASN A 300 -3.72 -20.71 -11.94
C ASN A 300 -3.49 -19.68 -10.83
N LYS A 301 -4.10 -19.95 -9.67
CA LYS A 301 -3.86 -19.25 -8.41
C LYS A 301 -3.81 -20.28 -7.29
N GLU A 302 -2.71 -20.32 -6.56
CA GLU A 302 -2.50 -21.20 -5.42
C GLU A 302 -2.21 -20.39 -4.16
N GLU A 303 -2.78 -20.78 -3.02
CA GLU A 303 -2.57 -20.14 -1.72
C GLU A 303 -2.18 -21.18 -0.68
N ARG A 304 -1.18 -20.86 0.14
CA ARG A 304 -0.61 -21.69 1.20
C ARG A 304 -0.44 -20.86 2.47
N LYS A 305 -0.60 -21.46 3.64
CA LYS A 305 -0.38 -20.78 4.92
C LYS A 305 1.09 -20.81 5.32
N ILE A 306 1.66 -19.65 5.64
CA ILE A 306 3.01 -19.48 6.18
C ILE A 306 2.99 -18.54 7.37
N SER A 307 3.56 -18.92 8.52
CA SER A 307 3.79 -18.02 9.68
C SER A 307 2.61 -17.10 10.09
N GLY A 308 1.36 -17.53 9.94
CA GLY A 308 0.17 -16.70 10.24
C GLY A 308 -0.31 -15.77 9.12
N PHE A 309 0.34 -15.80 7.97
CA PHE A 309 -0.03 -15.15 6.70
C PHE A 309 -0.37 -16.18 5.63
N GLU A 310 -0.91 -15.72 4.51
CA GLU A 310 -1.13 -16.50 3.29
C GLU A 310 -0.08 -16.08 2.25
N ALA A 311 0.76 -17.04 1.85
CA ALA A 311 1.60 -16.91 0.67
C ALA A 311 0.84 -17.47 -0.52
N GLY A 312 0.94 -16.80 -1.66
CA GLY A 312 0.33 -17.29 -2.88
C GLY A 312 1.22 -17.18 -4.09
N LYS A 313 0.81 -17.90 -5.13
CA LYS A 313 1.43 -17.96 -6.43
C LYS A 313 0.35 -17.82 -7.50
N ILE A 314 0.54 -16.87 -8.40
CA ILE A 314 -0.28 -16.70 -9.61
C ILE A 314 0.55 -17.12 -10.81
N THR A 315 -0.05 -17.92 -11.69
CA THR A 315 0.56 -18.36 -12.95
C THR A 315 -0.10 -17.61 -14.11
N VAL A 316 0.73 -16.95 -14.93
CA VAL A 316 0.30 -16.29 -16.16
C VAL A 316 1.12 -16.84 -17.33
N THR A 317 0.47 -17.16 -18.45
CA THR A 317 1.14 -17.67 -19.65
C THR A 317 0.58 -17.03 -20.91
N ASN A 318 1.42 -16.88 -21.93
CA ASN A 318 1.01 -16.47 -23.28
C ASN A 318 1.11 -17.62 -24.31
N GLY A 319 1.32 -18.85 -23.85
CA GLY A 319 1.53 -20.05 -24.68
C GLY A 319 3.00 -20.39 -24.91
N ASP A 320 3.88 -19.38 -25.02
CA ASP A 320 5.32 -19.57 -25.24
C ASP A 320 6.12 -19.47 -23.94
N GLU A 321 5.74 -18.50 -23.10
CA GLU A 321 6.38 -18.21 -21.83
C GLU A 321 5.39 -18.31 -20.67
N THR A 322 5.93 -18.60 -19.49
CA THR A 322 5.18 -18.64 -18.24
C THR A 322 5.89 -17.79 -17.19
N ILE A 323 5.13 -16.94 -16.52
CA ILE A 323 5.59 -16.14 -15.39
C ILE A 323 4.83 -16.53 -14.13
N PHE A 324 5.57 -16.71 -13.04
CA PHE A 324 5.04 -16.89 -11.70
C PHE A 324 5.14 -15.57 -10.95
N ILE A 325 4.05 -15.18 -10.29
CA ILE A 325 4.01 -14.04 -9.36
C ILE A 325 3.79 -14.58 -7.97
N TYR A 326 4.75 -14.33 -7.09
CA TYR A 326 4.70 -14.71 -5.68
C TYR A 326 4.28 -13.52 -4.82
N TYR A 327 3.38 -13.77 -3.89
CA TYR A 327 2.83 -12.75 -3.01
C TYR A 327 2.65 -13.23 -1.57
N LYS A 328 2.70 -12.30 -0.63
CA LYS A 328 2.26 -12.45 0.77
C LYS A 328 1.38 -11.26 1.06
N ASN A 329 0.07 -11.42 0.88
CA ASN A 329 -0.92 -10.36 0.60
C ASN A 329 -0.62 -9.54 -0.67
N GLU A 330 0.55 -8.92 -0.77
CA GLU A 330 1.02 -8.13 -1.92
C GLU A 330 2.03 -8.91 -2.76
N ASN A 331 2.09 -8.61 -4.06
CA ASN A 331 3.08 -9.14 -4.98
C ASN A 331 4.48 -8.68 -4.61
N LEU A 332 5.41 -9.63 -4.50
CA LEU A 332 6.78 -9.42 -4.04
C LEU A 332 7.83 -9.85 -5.05
N LEU A 333 7.53 -10.85 -5.89
CA LEU A 333 8.48 -11.37 -6.87
C LEU A 333 7.73 -11.83 -8.13
N ALA A 334 8.26 -11.46 -9.29
CA ALA A 334 7.86 -12.02 -10.58
C ALA A 334 9.05 -12.81 -11.17
N TRP A 335 8.82 -14.08 -11.48
CA TRP A 335 9.83 -15.01 -11.99
C TRP A 335 9.39 -15.57 -13.34
N ASN A 336 10.19 -15.37 -14.39
CA ASN A 336 9.95 -16.02 -15.68
C ASN A 336 10.52 -17.45 -15.63
N VAL A 337 9.61 -18.42 -15.70
CA VAL A 337 9.91 -19.86 -15.61
C VAL A 337 10.67 -20.33 -16.84
N THR A 338 10.25 -19.87 -18.03
CA THR A 338 10.82 -20.26 -19.32
C THR A 338 12.24 -19.73 -19.48
N ARG A 339 12.44 -18.44 -19.18
CA ARG A 339 13.75 -17.76 -19.27
C ARG A 339 14.64 -18.00 -18.05
N LYS A 340 14.08 -18.51 -16.95
CA LYS A 340 14.76 -18.72 -15.66
C LYS A 340 15.43 -17.46 -15.12
N CYS A 341 14.69 -16.36 -15.07
CA CYS A 341 15.19 -15.08 -14.55
C CYS A 341 14.11 -14.29 -13.82
N TYR A 342 14.54 -13.36 -12.97
CA TYR A 342 13.65 -12.40 -12.32
C TYR A 342 13.12 -11.39 -13.34
N ALA A 343 11.82 -11.16 -13.33
CA ALA A 343 11.17 -10.10 -14.10
C ALA A 343 10.97 -8.83 -13.25
N ALA A 344 10.72 -8.99 -11.95
CA ALA A 344 10.62 -7.89 -10.97
C ALA A 344 10.74 -8.42 -9.54
N MET A 345 11.13 -7.55 -8.60
CA MET A 345 11.16 -7.87 -7.17
C MET A 345 10.90 -6.61 -6.32
N GLY A 346 10.32 -6.80 -5.13
CA GLY A 346 10.15 -5.71 -4.16
C GLY A 346 11.50 -5.07 -3.79
N PRO A 347 11.54 -3.75 -3.52
CA PRO A 347 10.41 -2.83 -3.33
C PRO A 347 9.65 -2.39 -4.60
N ASP A 348 10.11 -2.71 -5.81
CA ASP A 348 9.36 -2.37 -7.04
C ASP A 348 7.97 -3.02 -7.02
N SER A 349 6.96 -2.31 -7.53
CA SER A 349 5.57 -2.80 -7.53
C SER A 349 5.30 -3.68 -8.75
N ILE A 350 4.56 -4.76 -8.55
CA ILE A 350 4.10 -5.69 -9.58
C ILE A 350 2.57 -5.64 -9.60
N ASN A 351 2.02 -5.03 -10.64
CA ASN A 351 0.62 -4.62 -10.67
C ASN A 351 -0.13 -5.33 -11.79
N PHE A 352 -1.40 -5.66 -11.55
CA PHE A 352 -2.25 -6.29 -12.54
C PHE A 352 -3.19 -5.30 -13.20
N LEU A 353 -3.43 -5.54 -14.49
CA LEU A 353 -4.37 -4.78 -15.28
C LEU A 353 -5.08 -5.71 -16.27
N ALA A 354 -6.40 -5.77 -16.22
CA ALA A 354 -7.18 -6.54 -17.19
C ALA A 354 -7.06 -5.90 -18.57
N ARG A 355 -6.72 -6.67 -19.60
CA ARG A 355 -6.49 -6.13 -20.95
C ARG A 355 -7.77 -5.62 -21.62
N LYS A 356 -8.93 -6.17 -21.22
CA LYS A 356 -10.23 -5.85 -21.82
C LYS A 356 -10.67 -4.39 -21.62
N ASP A 357 -10.34 -3.80 -20.48
CA ASP A 357 -10.93 -2.52 -20.02
C ASP A 357 -10.02 -1.69 -19.10
N ALA A 358 -8.74 -2.04 -19.00
CA ALA A 358 -7.80 -1.44 -18.06
C ALA A 358 -8.27 -1.48 -16.59
N GLN A 359 -9.06 -2.50 -16.19
CA GLN A 359 -9.44 -2.64 -14.79
C GLN A 359 -8.25 -3.13 -13.95
N PRO A 360 -7.81 -2.37 -12.92
CA PRO A 360 -6.84 -2.84 -11.96
C PRO A 360 -7.50 -3.79 -10.97
N PHE A 361 -6.73 -4.71 -10.40
CA PHE A 361 -7.22 -5.67 -9.42
C PHE A 361 -6.13 -6.19 -8.49
N SER A 362 -6.57 -6.69 -7.34
CA SER A 362 -5.72 -7.33 -6.33
C SER A 362 -5.68 -8.85 -6.49
N ASN A 363 -4.77 -9.49 -5.77
CA ASN A 363 -4.70 -10.94 -5.58
C ASN A 363 -6.03 -11.52 -5.09
N THR A 364 -6.76 -10.77 -4.25
CA THR A 364 -8.05 -11.21 -3.68
C THR A 364 -9.21 -11.15 -4.67
N ASP A 365 -9.06 -10.44 -5.79
CA ASP A 365 -10.08 -10.36 -6.84
C ASP A 365 -10.01 -11.55 -7.82
N ILE A 366 -8.83 -12.20 -7.93
CA ILE A 366 -8.63 -13.34 -8.83
C ILE A 366 -9.36 -14.58 -8.30
N ASN A 367 -10.22 -15.13 -9.16
CA ASN A 367 -11.04 -16.31 -8.95
C ASN A 367 -11.86 -16.24 -7.64
N SER A 368 -12.35 -15.04 -7.33
CA SER A 368 -13.23 -14.77 -6.19
C SER A 368 -14.69 -15.08 -6.54
N ASP A 369 -15.53 -15.20 -5.51
CA ASP A 369 -16.97 -15.46 -5.66
C ASP A 369 -17.65 -14.27 -6.40
N PRO A 370 -18.13 -14.46 -7.65
CA PRO A 370 -18.70 -13.37 -8.44
C PRO A 370 -20.03 -12.84 -7.88
N GLU A 371 -20.72 -13.59 -7.02
CA GLU A 371 -21.94 -13.11 -6.35
C GLU A 371 -21.61 -12.10 -5.24
N LYS A 372 -20.41 -12.19 -4.67
CA LYS A 372 -19.95 -11.34 -3.57
C LYS A 372 -19.00 -10.25 -4.03
N ASN A 373 -18.19 -10.51 -5.05
CA ASN A 373 -17.24 -9.57 -5.61
C ASN A 373 -17.65 -9.15 -7.03
N PRO A 374 -18.26 -7.96 -7.23
CA PRO A 374 -18.71 -7.52 -8.55
C PRO A 374 -17.55 -7.25 -9.53
N LYS A 375 -16.31 -7.24 -9.04
CA LYS A 375 -15.09 -7.03 -9.82
C LYS A 375 -14.18 -8.26 -9.87
N ASN A 376 -14.76 -9.44 -9.63
CA ASN A 376 -14.06 -10.72 -9.77
C ASN A 376 -13.32 -10.83 -11.12
N ILE A 377 -12.12 -11.40 -11.08
CA ILE A 377 -11.27 -11.72 -12.23
C ILE A 377 -11.21 -13.25 -12.35
N PRO A 378 -12.00 -13.89 -13.23
CA PRO A 378 -11.94 -15.34 -13.38
C PRO A 378 -10.58 -15.78 -13.93
N LEU A 379 -10.24 -17.06 -13.72
CA LEU A 379 -9.20 -17.69 -14.52
C LEU A 379 -9.54 -17.57 -16.01
N GLU A 380 -8.54 -17.70 -16.86
CA GLU A 380 -8.61 -17.44 -18.30
C GLU A 380 -8.77 -15.95 -18.67
N THR A 381 -8.66 -15.03 -17.70
CA THR A 381 -8.64 -13.58 -17.99
C THR A 381 -7.30 -13.17 -18.59
N GLU A 382 -7.36 -12.45 -19.71
CA GLU A 382 -6.21 -11.74 -20.28
C GLU A 382 -5.76 -10.57 -19.41
N VAL A 383 -4.49 -10.58 -19.01
CA VAL A 383 -3.89 -9.65 -18.06
C VAL A 383 -2.57 -9.10 -18.60
N GLY A 384 -2.32 -7.82 -18.31
CA GLY A 384 -1.00 -7.22 -18.34
C GLY A 384 -0.40 -7.14 -16.93
N ILE A 385 0.86 -7.54 -16.80
CA ILE A 385 1.65 -7.43 -15.57
C ILE A 385 2.58 -6.23 -15.73
N ILE A 386 2.33 -5.18 -14.94
CA ILE A 386 3.00 -3.90 -15.07
C ILE A 386 3.89 -3.65 -13.85
N GLY A 387 5.19 -3.47 -14.10
CA GLY A 387 6.17 -3.12 -13.09
C GLY A 387 6.28 -1.61 -12.92
N LEU A 388 6.28 -1.12 -11.69
CA LEU A 388 6.57 0.28 -11.37
C LEU A 388 7.82 0.35 -10.48
N CYS A 389 8.75 1.24 -10.83
CA CYS A 389 9.93 1.46 -10.01
C CYS A 389 9.55 1.98 -8.62
N ALA A 390 10.20 1.47 -7.59
CA ALA A 390 10.01 1.90 -6.22
C ALA A 390 10.42 3.37 -6.06
N TYR A 391 9.65 4.12 -5.27
CA TYR A 391 10.10 5.42 -4.78
C TYR A 391 11.47 5.28 -4.09
N GLU A 392 12.36 6.25 -4.29
CA GLU A 392 13.72 6.24 -3.73
C GLU A 392 13.74 5.97 -2.22
N LYS A 393 12.76 6.51 -1.48
CA LYS A 393 12.62 6.29 -0.04
C LYS A 393 12.39 4.83 0.35
N LEU A 394 11.80 4.01 -0.52
CA LEU A 394 11.64 2.57 -0.30
C LEU A 394 12.90 1.75 -0.58
N GLN A 395 13.88 2.32 -1.29
CA GLN A 395 15.17 1.68 -1.54
C GLN A 395 16.13 1.81 -0.34
N ASN A 396 15.62 2.26 0.81
CA ASN A 396 16.33 2.23 2.08
C ASN A 396 16.77 0.80 2.42
N THR A 397 18.00 0.64 2.92
CA THR A 397 18.58 -0.68 3.21
C THR A 397 17.74 -1.52 4.17
N ILE A 398 17.11 -0.91 5.19
CA ILE A 398 16.25 -1.63 6.14
C ILE A 398 15.02 -2.19 5.43
N LEU A 399 14.35 -1.36 4.61
CA LEU A 399 13.18 -1.78 3.86
C LEU A 399 13.54 -2.85 2.82
N VAL A 400 14.63 -2.67 2.09
CA VAL A 400 15.14 -3.65 1.13
C VAL A 400 15.39 -5.00 1.81
N SER A 401 16.01 -5.01 2.99
CA SER A 401 16.20 -6.25 3.76
C SER A 401 14.87 -6.90 4.16
N LEU A 402 13.86 -6.11 4.57
CA LEU A 402 12.53 -6.62 4.89
C LEU A 402 11.81 -7.19 3.66
N PHE A 403 11.91 -6.54 2.49
CA PHE A 403 11.36 -7.08 1.23
C PHE A 403 12.03 -8.40 0.85
N LEU A 404 13.37 -8.49 0.91
CA LEU A 404 14.09 -9.73 0.60
C LEU A 404 13.71 -10.87 1.58
N SER A 405 13.57 -10.56 2.87
CA SER A 405 13.10 -11.52 3.87
C SER A 405 11.69 -12.03 3.55
N ASN A 406 10.77 -11.13 3.19
CA ASN A 406 9.41 -11.50 2.80
C ASN A 406 9.38 -12.33 1.50
N ILE A 407 10.23 -12.02 0.53
CA ILE A 407 10.39 -12.83 -0.70
C ILE A 407 10.88 -14.23 -0.33
N GLN A 408 11.91 -14.35 0.51
CA GLN A 408 12.45 -15.63 0.95
C GLN A 408 11.37 -16.47 1.66
N GLU A 409 10.61 -15.87 2.57
CA GLU A 409 9.54 -16.55 3.29
C GLU A 409 8.44 -17.03 2.33
N THR A 410 8.07 -16.19 1.36
CA THR A 410 7.06 -16.52 0.35
C THR A 410 7.52 -17.68 -0.54
N LEU A 411 8.77 -17.66 -1.01
CA LEU A 411 9.35 -18.74 -1.82
C LEU A 411 9.49 -20.05 -1.03
N ALA A 412 9.72 -19.98 0.28
CA ALA A 412 9.77 -21.17 1.14
C ALA A 412 8.42 -21.93 1.18
N ALA A 413 7.30 -21.27 0.83
CA ALA A 413 6.01 -21.91 0.67
C ALA A 413 5.91 -22.77 -0.60
N PHE A 414 6.79 -22.56 -1.59
CA PHE A 414 6.77 -23.18 -2.92
C PHE A 414 8.15 -23.77 -3.31
N PRO A 415 8.75 -24.65 -2.49
CA PRO A 415 10.10 -25.18 -2.74
C PRO A 415 10.22 -25.98 -4.04
N GLU A 416 9.12 -26.54 -4.53
CA GLU A 416 9.06 -27.32 -5.77
C GLU A 416 9.27 -26.49 -7.05
N ASP A 417 9.09 -25.16 -6.97
CA ASP A 417 9.28 -24.28 -8.13
C ASP A 417 10.76 -24.00 -8.40
N HIS A 418 11.66 -24.33 -7.46
CA HIS A 418 13.11 -24.17 -7.56
C HIS A 418 13.57 -22.75 -7.96
N VAL A 419 12.81 -21.73 -7.56
CA VAL A 419 13.17 -20.32 -7.79
C VAL A 419 14.37 -19.95 -6.91
N PRO A 420 15.46 -19.40 -7.49
CA PRO A 420 16.58 -18.92 -6.69
C PRO A 420 16.14 -17.80 -5.75
N ILE A 421 16.59 -17.85 -4.49
CA ILE A 421 16.33 -16.78 -3.53
C ILE A 421 17.28 -15.61 -3.87
N PRO A 422 16.77 -14.39 -4.09
CA PRO A 422 17.61 -13.25 -4.40
C PRO A 422 18.49 -12.90 -3.19
N ASP A 423 19.79 -12.76 -3.43
CA ASP A 423 20.81 -12.38 -2.45
C ASP A 423 20.89 -10.85 -2.26
N LYS A 424 20.42 -10.09 -3.23
CA LYS A 424 20.31 -8.63 -3.21
C LYS A 424 19.11 -8.16 -4.00
N TYR A 425 18.67 -6.94 -3.70
CA TYR A 425 17.71 -6.23 -4.54
C TYR A 425 18.36 -5.82 -5.88
N ILE A 426 17.64 -6.07 -6.98
CA ILE A 426 18.00 -5.65 -8.32
C ILE A 426 16.89 -4.71 -8.80
N PRO A 427 17.19 -3.42 -9.03
CA PRO A 427 16.19 -2.47 -9.50
C PRO A 427 15.54 -2.89 -10.82
N LEU A 428 14.25 -2.60 -10.97
CA LEU A 428 13.50 -2.93 -12.16
C LEU A 428 14.14 -2.48 -13.49
N PRO A 429 14.72 -1.27 -13.63
CA PRO A 429 15.39 -0.89 -14.87
C PRO A 429 16.56 -1.82 -15.24
N ASP A 430 17.30 -2.32 -14.25
CA ASP A 430 18.43 -3.23 -14.47
C ASP A 430 17.95 -4.62 -14.87
N LEU A 431 16.85 -5.10 -14.27
CA LEU A 431 16.19 -6.35 -14.68
C LEU A 431 15.66 -6.24 -16.11
N MET A 432 15.01 -5.14 -16.47
CA MET A 432 14.44 -4.95 -17.81
C MET A 432 15.52 -4.78 -18.89
N ALA A 433 16.69 -4.21 -18.55
CA ALA A 433 17.82 -4.16 -19.47
C ALA A 433 18.35 -5.56 -19.82
N TYR A 434 18.35 -6.48 -18.85
CA TYR A 434 18.70 -7.89 -19.07
C TYR A 434 17.59 -8.66 -19.79
N TYR A 435 16.32 -8.33 -19.52
CA TYR A 435 15.17 -9.05 -20.07
C TYR A 435 14.90 -8.74 -21.55
N ASN A 436 15.29 -7.55 -22.01
CA ASN A 436 15.11 -7.07 -23.40
C ASN A 436 16.36 -7.23 -24.28
N GLY A 437 17.52 -7.54 -23.69
CA GLY A 437 18.76 -7.83 -24.41
C GLY A 437 18.89 -9.31 -24.70
#